data_AF-T2ITF7-F1
#
_entry.id   AF-T2ITF7-F1
#
_cell.length_a   1.000
_cell.length_b   1.000
_cell.length_c   1.000
_cell.angle_alpha   90.00
_cell.angle_beta   90.00
_cell.angle_gamma   90.00
#
_symmetry.space_group_name_H-M   'P 1'
#
loop_
_entity.id
_entity.type
_entity.pdbx_description
1 polymer ?
#
loop_
_entity_poly.entity_id
_entity_poly.type
_entity_poly.pdbx_seq_one_letter_code
_entity_poly.pdbx_strand_id
1 'polypeptide(L)'
;MSIDVNHFDSVYVLSHGVQTVNSVCQSMQRVRSNIPRYVWCKQWSPHQIGNGSNDIKSLLASTHKLASAQIGLLQKMGITEANDVSFYEESEDIKSCSPSLIAWGKRAVIINTENSKFAETLFKKCEQIGYQVLDIDDLENDYTQIKKEFKEVKEKNYKDHTKRTSNSPNIDQKSYEELKERKDLSDEEEETLKKAEISRCYLTEKVSPQMVEKHDKGWLPKLQLLYYLTVGEAHLKDKEKRNLTQLKEQSDNGELFKPDICKSTLGTQLFFLNYLDILQFLDPNAEFDKDSLQKWYEKISTPVMKSQIKTVFGFWIGERDTAISVAQRFLDKLDLGLIFDRRERRKGKQVRIYKGCNVNSEQRGKIFERWLKRDEANFMNEAA
;
A
#
# COMPACT_ATOMS: atom_id res chain seq x y z
N MET A 1 -19.11 30.31 -10.72
CA MET A 1 -20.29 29.84 -11.50
C MET A 1 -21.52 30.16 -10.70
N SER A 2 -22.50 30.83 -11.31
CA SER A 2 -23.80 31.09 -10.68
C SER A 2 -24.53 29.75 -10.46
N ILE A 3 -25.15 29.58 -9.30
CA ILE A 3 -25.83 28.34 -8.89
C ILE A 3 -27.22 28.21 -9.56
N ASP A 4 -27.72 29.28 -10.18
CA ASP A 4 -29.09 29.39 -10.66
C ASP A 4 -29.29 29.02 -12.14
N VAL A 5 -28.21 28.63 -12.85
CA VAL A 5 -28.29 28.24 -14.27
C VAL A 5 -27.99 26.75 -14.39
N ASN A 6 -28.92 26.00 -14.99
CA ASN A 6 -28.70 24.60 -15.35
C ASN A 6 -27.67 24.51 -16.48
N HIS A 7 -26.43 24.14 -16.15
CA HIS A 7 -25.33 24.04 -17.12
C HIS A 7 -25.15 22.65 -17.73
N PHE A 8 -25.82 21.63 -17.19
CA PHE A 8 -25.58 20.23 -17.53
C PHE A 8 -26.88 19.50 -17.84
N ASP A 9 -26.87 18.66 -18.87
CA ASP A 9 -27.99 17.79 -19.24
C ASP A 9 -27.91 16.40 -18.59
N SER A 10 -26.72 16.01 -18.13
CA SER A 10 -26.48 14.73 -17.46
C SER A 10 -25.21 14.77 -16.60
N VAL A 11 -25.10 13.83 -15.67
CA VAL A 11 -23.90 13.62 -14.83
C VAL A 11 -23.40 12.19 -15.01
N TYR A 12 -22.10 12.03 -15.23
CA TYR A 12 -21.45 10.72 -15.30
C TYR A 12 -20.52 10.52 -14.11
N VAL A 13 -20.63 9.36 -13.44
CA VAL A 13 -19.84 9.02 -12.26
C VAL A 13 -19.17 7.68 -12.47
N LEU A 14 -17.83 7.69 -12.43
CA LEU A 14 -17.00 6.51 -12.55
C LEU A 14 -16.25 6.30 -11.23
N SER A 15 -16.69 5.36 -10.40
CA SER A 15 -16.08 5.11 -9.09
C SER A 15 -15.39 3.76 -9.03
N HIS A 16 -14.06 3.78 -8.93
CA HIS A 16 -13.25 2.57 -8.70
C HIS A 16 -13.27 2.08 -7.24
N GLY A 17 -14.10 2.67 -6.37
CA GLY A 17 -14.15 2.35 -4.95
C GLY A 17 -12.99 2.92 -4.13
N VAL A 18 -12.19 3.84 -4.67
CA VAL A 18 -11.10 4.49 -3.92
C VAL A 18 -11.65 5.49 -2.90
N GLN A 19 -12.74 6.19 -3.26
CA GLN A 19 -13.47 7.10 -2.38
C GLN A 19 -14.52 6.35 -1.57
N THR A 20 -14.87 6.87 -0.38
CA THR A 20 -15.97 6.32 0.41
C THR A 20 -17.32 6.50 -0.30
N VAL A 21 -18.29 5.63 0.00
CA VAL A 21 -19.63 5.70 -0.59
C VAL A 21 -20.26 7.09 -0.38
N ASN A 22 -20.13 7.67 0.81
CA ASN A 22 -20.64 9.02 1.10
C ASN A 22 -20.00 10.09 0.21
N SER A 23 -18.70 9.99 -0.07
CA SER A 23 -18.00 10.94 -0.94
C SER A 23 -18.51 10.87 -2.38
N VAL A 24 -18.86 9.67 -2.86
CA VAL A 24 -19.45 9.49 -4.20
C VAL A 24 -20.85 10.11 -4.24
N CYS A 25 -21.70 9.84 -3.26
CA CYS A 25 -23.02 10.45 -3.15
C CYS A 25 -22.95 11.99 -3.11
N GLN A 26 -22.04 12.54 -2.29
CA GLN A 26 -21.83 13.99 -2.21
C GLN A 26 -21.35 14.56 -3.55
N SER A 27 -20.47 13.87 -4.27
CA SER A 27 -20.02 14.31 -5.60
C SER A 27 -21.16 14.36 -6.61
N MET A 28 -22.05 13.35 -6.60
CA MET A 28 -23.26 13.31 -7.44
C MET A 28 -24.21 14.48 -7.16
N GLN A 29 -24.28 14.92 -5.90
CA GLN A 29 -25.18 15.97 -5.44
C GLN A 29 -24.64 17.39 -5.64
N ARG A 30 -23.37 17.56 -6.06
CA ARG A 30 -22.83 18.89 -6.36
C ARG A 30 -23.61 19.59 -7.47
N VAL A 31 -24.06 18.82 -8.48
CA VAL A 31 -25.04 19.29 -9.46
C VAL A 31 -26.44 19.09 -8.87
N ARG A 32 -27.16 20.19 -8.61
CA ARG A 32 -28.48 20.17 -7.96
C ARG A 32 -29.64 19.98 -8.93
N SER A 33 -29.41 20.20 -10.22
CA SER A 33 -30.41 20.06 -11.28
C SER A 33 -30.99 18.63 -11.31
N ASN A 34 -32.29 18.51 -11.63
CA ASN A 34 -32.96 17.23 -11.76
C ASN A 34 -32.70 16.61 -13.14
N ILE A 35 -31.47 16.10 -13.31
CA ILE A 35 -30.97 15.51 -14.56
C ILE A 35 -30.50 14.06 -14.33
N PRO A 36 -30.47 13.20 -15.36
CA PRO A 36 -30.00 11.83 -15.22
C PRO A 36 -28.55 11.75 -14.73
N ARG A 37 -28.29 10.75 -13.88
CA ARG A 37 -26.97 10.44 -13.31
C ARG A 37 -26.59 9.01 -13.69
N TYR A 38 -25.65 8.87 -14.61
CA TYR A 38 -25.12 7.59 -15.05
C TYR A 38 -23.95 7.18 -14.16
N VAL A 39 -24.12 6.10 -13.40
CA VAL A 39 -23.15 5.68 -12.38
C VAL A 39 -22.61 4.31 -12.73
N TRP A 40 -21.29 4.25 -12.94
CA TRP A 40 -20.55 2.99 -12.94
C TRP A 40 -19.68 2.92 -11.69
N CYS A 41 -19.71 1.79 -11.00
CA CYS A 41 -18.83 1.55 -9.86
C CYS A 41 -18.38 0.10 -9.74
N LYS A 42 -17.26 -0.13 -9.05
CA LYS A 42 -16.86 -1.50 -8.68
C LYS A 42 -17.82 -2.09 -7.66
N GLN A 43 -18.05 -3.40 -7.77
CA GLN A 43 -18.83 -4.16 -6.78
C GLN A 43 -18.24 -4.08 -5.36
N TRP A 44 -16.92 -4.04 -5.26
CA TRP A 44 -16.17 -3.93 -4.01
C TRP A 44 -15.06 -2.88 -4.13
N SER A 45 -14.69 -2.27 -3.01
CA SER A 45 -13.62 -1.29 -2.95
C SER A 45 -12.28 -1.96 -2.59
N PRO A 46 -11.18 -1.60 -3.28
CA PRO A 46 -9.84 -2.07 -2.92
C PRO A 46 -9.26 -1.37 -1.68
N HIS A 47 -9.93 -0.36 -1.15
CA HIS A 47 -9.45 0.41 -0.02
C HIS A 47 -10.05 -0.12 1.28
N GLN A 48 -9.19 -0.51 2.23
CA GLN A 48 -9.58 -0.93 3.56
C GLN A 48 -8.75 -0.18 4.59
N ILE A 49 -9.37 0.14 5.74
CA ILE A 49 -8.71 0.84 6.85
C ILE A 49 -8.25 -0.19 7.87
N GLY A 50 -7.01 -0.05 8.34
CA GLY A 50 -6.38 -0.99 9.26
C GLY A 50 -6.26 -2.38 8.62
N ASN A 51 -6.68 -3.42 9.35
CA ASN A 51 -6.69 -4.79 8.85
C ASN A 51 -7.96 -5.17 8.05
N GLY A 52 -8.80 -4.19 7.72
CA GLY A 52 -10.06 -4.40 6.98
C GLY A 52 -11.20 -5.02 7.79
N SER A 53 -11.09 -5.06 9.12
CA SER A 53 -12.17 -5.56 9.99
C SER A 53 -13.45 -4.72 9.89
N ASN A 54 -14.59 -5.41 9.89
CA ASN A 54 -15.93 -4.83 10.04
C ASN A 54 -16.46 -4.96 11.49
N ASP A 55 -15.63 -5.42 12.41
CA ASP A 55 -15.90 -5.42 13.85
C ASP A 55 -14.92 -4.49 14.57
N ILE A 56 -15.47 -3.60 15.41
CA ILE A 56 -14.69 -2.56 16.08
C ILE A 56 -13.74 -3.15 17.12
N LYS A 57 -14.17 -4.18 17.86
CA LYS A 57 -13.33 -4.80 18.89
C LYS A 57 -12.12 -5.46 18.24
N SER A 58 -12.34 -6.19 17.16
CA SER A 58 -11.29 -6.86 16.39
C SER A 58 -10.33 -5.86 15.74
N LEU A 59 -10.84 -4.75 15.20
CA LEU A 59 -10.01 -3.68 14.62
C LEU A 59 -9.11 -3.05 15.68
N LEU A 60 -9.70 -2.60 16.79
CA LEU A 60 -8.96 -1.93 17.87
C LEU A 60 -7.95 -2.88 18.53
N ALA A 61 -8.34 -4.12 18.81
CA ALA A 61 -7.44 -5.12 19.38
C ALA A 61 -6.26 -5.43 18.46
N SER A 62 -6.48 -5.52 17.15
CA SER A 62 -5.40 -5.74 16.18
C SER A 62 -4.45 -4.54 16.07
N THR A 63 -5.00 -3.33 16.10
CA THR A 63 -4.25 -2.07 16.06
C THR A 63 -3.38 -1.92 17.30
N HIS A 64 -3.96 -2.19 18.48
CA HIS A 64 -3.22 -2.16 19.74
C HIS A 64 -2.08 -3.19 19.73
N LYS A 65 -2.36 -4.45 19.38
CA LYS A 65 -1.33 -5.49 19.30
C LYS A 65 -0.20 -5.13 18.35
N LEU A 66 -0.52 -4.56 17.19
CA LEU A 66 0.48 -4.17 16.20
C LEU A 66 1.34 -3.00 16.72
N ALA A 67 0.73 -1.98 17.30
CA ALA A 67 1.45 -0.85 17.89
C ALA A 67 2.37 -1.30 19.04
N SER A 68 1.86 -2.12 19.97
CA SER A 68 2.67 -2.66 21.08
C SER A 68 3.81 -3.54 20.59
N ALA A 69 3.57 -4.39 19.58
CA ALA A 69 4.62 -5.21 18.98
C ALA A 69 5.70 -4.34 18.33
N GLN A 70 5.29 -3.27 17.64
CA GLN A 70 6.22 -2.33 17.03
C GLN A 70 7.08 -1.64 18.09
N ILE A 71 6.49 -1.06 19.14
CA ILE A 71 7.25 -0.43 20.23
C ILE A 71 8.20 -1.43 20.89
N GLY A 72 7.72 -2.65 21.19
CA GLY A 72 8.57 -3.70 21.75
C GLY A 72 9.75 -4.09 20.84
N LEU A 73 9.59 -4.02 19.52
CA LEU A 73 10.69 -4.23 18.57
C LEU A 73 11.68 -3.07 18.59
N LEU A 74 11.21 -1.82 18.62
CA LEU A 74 12.08 -0.64 18.73
C LEU A 74 12.93 -0.68 20.01
N GLN A 75 12.32 -1.06 21.13
CA GLN A 75 13.01 -1.25 22.41
C GLN A 75 14.07 -2.35 22.31
N LYS A 76 13.75 -3.50 21.69
CA LYS A 76 14.71 -4.61 21.46
C LYS A 76 15.86 -4.22 20.53
N MET A 77 15.65 -3.31 19.59
CA MET A 77 16.70 -2.71 18.75
C MET A 77 17.60 -1.73 19.54
N GLY A 78 17.26 -1.42 20.78
CA GLY A 78 18.00 -0.49 21.64
C GLY A 78 17.76 0.97 21.25
N ILE A 79 16.56 1.31 20.79
CA ILE A 79 16.10 2.69 20.59
C ILE A 79 15.50 3.16 21.91
N THR A 80 16.25 3.95 22.68
CA THR A 80 15.88 4.37 24.04
C THR A 80 14.65 5.26 24.05
N GLU A 81 14.44 6.05 22.99
CA GLU A 81 13.29 6.93 22.81
C GLU A 81 11.95 6.17 22.76
N ALA A 82 12.00 4.85 22.51
CA ALA A 82 10.83 3.97 22.53
C ALA A 82 10.40 3.56 23.95
N ASN A 83 11.22 3.78 24.97
CA ASN A 83 10.86 3.53 26.37
C ASN A 83 9.88 4.59 26.90
N ASP A 84 10.06 5.84 26.44
CA ASP A 84 9.23 6.99 26.82
C ASP A 84 8.14 7.25 25.78
N VAL A 85 7.58 6.18 25.20
CA VAL A 85 6.42 6.31 24.31
C VAL A 85 5.16 6.23 25.16
N SER A 86 4.42 7.33 25.17
CA SER A 86 3.03 7.37 25.60
C SER A 86 2.12 7.40 24.38
N PHE A 87 0.92 6.85 24.53
CA PHE A 87 -0.14 6.96 23.53
C PHE A 87 -1.21 7.91 24.03
N TYR A 88 -1.79 8.73 23.14
CA TYR A 88 -2.96 9.59 23.40
C TYR A 88 -4.18 8.84 23.99
N GLU A 89 -4.11 7.51 23.97
CA GLU A 89 -5.20 6.59 24.28
C GLU A 89 -5.09 5.98 25.67
N GLU A 90 -4.01 6.28 26.40
CA GLU A 90 -3.64 5.66 27.68
C GLU A 90 -3.58 6.68 28.84
N SER A 91 -4.15 7.88 28.67
CA SER A 91 -4.15 8.90 29.72
C SER A 91 -4.96 8.48 30.95
N GLU A 92 -4.49 8.89 32.15
CA GLU A 92 -5.13 8.56 33.43
C GLU A 92 -6.60 9.02 33.52
N ASP A 93 -6.95 10.09 32.80
CA ASP A 93 -8.30 10.63 32.69
C ASP A 93 -9.26 9.71 31.92
N ILE A 94 -8.73 8.82 31.07
CA ILE A 94 -9.49 7.91 30.24
C ILE A 94 -9.19 6.47 30.67
N LYS A 95 -9.93 5.96 31.66
CA LYS A 95 -9.88 4.54 32.11
C LYS A 95 -10.27 3.52 31.03
N SER A 96 -10.42 3.92 29.75
CA SER A 96 -10.88 3.12 28.60
C SER A 96 -10.24 3.61 27.29
N CYS A 97 -10.59 3.03 26.13
CA CYS A 97 -10.07 3.53 24.84
C CYS A 97 -10.42 5.02 24.62
N SER A 98 -9.45 5.84 24.22
CA SER A 98 -9.67 7.27 23.92
C SER A 98 -10.82 7.53 22.94
N PRO A 99 -11.61 8.60 23.12
CA PRO A 99 -12.66 9.01 22.19
C PRO A 99 -12.19 9.10 20.74
N SER A 100 -10.96 9.57 20.50
CA SER A 100 -10.38 9.71 19.16
C SER A 100 -10.14 8.35 18.50
N LEU A 101 -9.57 7.37 19.24
CA LEU A 101 -9.38 6.01 18.74
C LEU A 101 -10.73 5.31 18.49
N ILE A 102 -11.72 5.51 19.38
CA ILE A 102 -13.07 4.96 19.18
C ILE A 102 -13.73 5.58 17.95
N ALA A 103 -13.62 6.90 17.75
CA ALA A 103 -14.17 7.60 16.59
C ALA A 103 -13.53 7.09 15.29
N TRP A 104 -12.20 6.98 15.27
CA TRP A 104 -11.47 6.36 14.17
C TRP A 104 -11.95 4.93 13.91
N GLY A 105 -12.03 4.09 14.95
CA GLY A 105 -12.42 2.69 14.83
C GLY A 105 -13.86 2.51 14.32
N LYS A 106 -14.81 3.30 14.83
CA LYS A 106 -16.20 3.32 14.35
C LYS A 106 -16.25 3.69 12.87
N ARG A 107 -15.53 4.75 12.46
CA ARG A 107 -15.55 5.20 11.07
C ARG A 107 -14.88 4.19 10.14
N ALA A 108 -13.77 3.61 10.56
CA ALA A 108 -13.05 2.58 9.83
C ALA A 108 -13.92 1.35 9.57
N VAL A 109 -14.62 0.84 10.60
CA VAL A 109 -15.52 -0.31 10.47
C VAL A 109 -16.69 -0.03 9.54
N ILE A 110 -17.31 1.16 9.63
CA ILE A 110 -18.37 1.57 8.70
C ILE A 110 -17.82 1.55 7.27
N ILE A 111 -16.69 2.20 7.02
CA ILE A 111 -16.07 2.25 5.69
C ILE A 111 -15.74 0.84 5.19
N ASN A 112 -15.13 -0.01 6.01
CA ASN A 112 -14.79 -1.39 5.64
C ASN A 112 -16.04 -2.23 5.30
N THR A 113 -17.12 -2.04 6.05
CA THR A 113 -18.41 -2.70 5.80
C THR A 113 -19.00 -2.27 4.47
N GLU A 114 -19.10 -0.96 4.23
CA GLU A 114 -19.60 -0.38 2.97
C GLU A 114 -18.72 -0.83 1.79
N ASN A 115 -17.40 -0.83 1.96
CA ASN A 115 -16.43 -1.16 0.93
C ASN A 115 -16.46 -2.64 0.51
N SER A 116 -16.87 -3.54 1.42
CA SER A 116 -17.03 -4.96 1.08
C SER A 116 -18.14 -5.23 0.06
N LYS A 117 -19.13 -4.34 0.01
CA LYS A 117 -20.31 -4.37 -0.88
C LYS A 117 -20.57 -2.97 -1.43
N PHE A 118 -19.55 -2.40 -2.06
CA PHE A 118 -19.50 -0.99 -2.42
C PHE A 118 -20.67 -0.56 -3.31
N ALA A 119 -20.88 -1.27 -4.43
CA ALA A 119 -21.95 -0.92 -5.38
C ALA A 119 -23.34 -1.03 -4.74
N GLU A 120 -23.62 -2.15 -4.08
CA GLU A 120 -24.90 -2.38 -3.37
C GLU A 120 -25.17 -1.28 -2.35
N THR A 121 -24.15 -0.91 -1.56
CA THR A 121 -24.29 0.11 -0.52
C THR A 121 -24.48 1.52 -1.11
N LEU A 122 -23.79 1.82 -2.21
CA LEU A 122 -23.94 3.08 -2.94
C LEU A 122 -25.37 3.25 -3.44
N PHE A 123 -25.90 2.26 -4.16
CA PHE A 123 -27.23 2.36 -4.75
C PHE A 123 -28.34 2.41 -3.70
N LYS A 124 -28.25 1.63 -2.61
CA LYS A 124 -29.19 1.75 -1.47
C LYS A 124 -29.18 3.15 -0.86
N LYS A 125 -28.00 3.79 -0.74
CA LYS A 125 -27.92 5.17 -0.25
C LYS A 125 -28.50 6.17 -1.25
N CYS A 126 -28.31 5.95 -2.56
CA CYS A 126 -28.96 6.78 -3.58
C CYS A 126 -30.48 6.71 -3.47
N GLU A 127 -31.06 5.52 -3.27
CA GLU A 127 -32.50 5.35 -3.05
C GLU A 127 -32.98 6.08 -1.79
N GLN A 128 -32.25 5.95 -0.68
CA GLN A 128 -32.56 6.66 0.57
C GLN A 128 -32.53 8.19 0.44
N ILE A 129 -31.68 8.69 -0.45
CA ILE A 129 -31.57 10.12 -0.76
C ILE A 129 -32.72 10.60 -1.69
N GLY A 130 -33.45 9.67 -2.31
CA GLY A 130 -34.60 9.95 -3.18
C GLY A 130 -34.33 9.74 -4.68
N TYR A 131 -33.20 9.15 -5.07
CA TYR A 131 -32.98 8.76 -6.46
C TYR A 131 -33.75 7.48 -6.80
N GLN A 132 -34.36 7.44 -7.99
CA GLN A 132 -34.80 6.19 -8.59
C GLN A 132 -33.61 5.52 -9.25
N VAL A 133 -33.16 4.39 -8.70
CA VAL A 133 -32.07 3.59 -9.28
C VAL A 133 -32.65 2.67 -10.34
N LEU A 134 -32.13 2.80 -11.57
CA LEU A 134 -32.47 1.94 -12.69
C LEU A 134 -31.24 1.12 -13.05
N ASP A 135 -31.38 -0.21 -13.01
CA ASP A 135 -30.34 -1.10 -13.51
C ASP A 135 -30.46 -1.16 -15.04
N ILE A 136 -29.40 -0.75 -15.73
CA ILE A 136 -29.34 -0.77 -17.19
C ILE A 136 -28.61 -2.06 -17.56
N ASP A 137 -29.38 -3.10 -17.83
CA ASP A 137 -28.86 -4.41 -18.22
C ASP A 137 -28.45 -4.36 -19.71
N ASP A 138 -27.23 -3.89 -19.95
CA ASP A 138 -26.71 -3.60 -21.30
C ASP A 138 -26.04 -4.82 -21.94
N LEU A 139 -26.63 -6.01 -21.74
CA LEU A 139 -26.08 -7.29 -22.18
C LEU A 139 -26.14 -7.49 -23.71
N GLU A 140 -26.95 -6.69 -24.41
CA GLU A 140 -27.18 -6.84 -25.85
C GLU A 140 -26.17 -6.08 -26.73
N ASN A 141 -25.44 -5.10 -26.19
CA ASN A 141 -24.52 -4.29 -26.98
C ASN A 141 -23.09 -4.86 -27.01
N ASP A 142 -22.57 -5.11 -28.21
CA ASP A 142 -21.18 -5.52 -28.40
C ASP A 142 -20.22 -4.32 -28.33
N TYR A 143 -19.59 -4.16 -27.17
CA TYR A 143 -18.58 -3.14 -26.91
C TYR A 143 -17.14 -3.61 -27.14
N THR A 144 -16.91 -4.78 -27.76
CA THR A 144 -15.55 -5.35 -27.91
C THR A 144 -14.58 -4.42 -28.62
N GLN A 145 -15.00 -3.83 -29.74
CA GLN A 145 -14.19 -2.90 -30.52
C GLN A 145 -13.87 -1.62 -29.71
N ILE A 146 -14.88 -1.02 -29.08
CA ILE A 146 -14.73 0.16 -28.23
C ILE A 146 -13.77 -0.13 -27.06
N LYS A 147 -13.92 -1.28 -26.39
CA LYS A 147 -13.01 -1.71 -25.30
C LYS A 147 -11.56 -1.83 -25.77
N LYS A 148 -11.34 -2.33 -26.99
CA LYS A 148 -10.01 -2.44 -27.58
C LYS A 148 -9.40 -1.06 -27.85
N GLU A 149 -10.15 -0.17 -28.48
CA GLU A 149 -9.71 1.21 -28.76
C GLU A 149 -9.40 1.98 -27.47
N PHE A 150 -10.27 1.91 -26.47
CA PHE A 150 -10.03 2.53 -25.16
C PHE A 150 -8.76 2.00 -24.49
N LYS A 151 -8.50 0.69 -24.59
CA LYS A 151 -7.29 0.09 -24.04
C LYS A 151 -6.04 0.61 -24.75
N GLU A 152 -6.05 0.69 -26.08
CA GLU A 152 -4.94 1.21 -26.88
C GLU A 152 -4.66 2.68 -26.57
N VAL A 153 -5.69 3.52 -26.50
CA VAL A 153 -5.58 4.94 -26.13
C VAL A 153 -5.04 5.09 -24.72
N LYS A 154 -5.55 4.32 -23.76
CA LYS A 154 -5.08 4.33 -22.36
C LYS A 154 -3.59 3.97 -22.28
N GLU A 155 -3.18 2.89 -22.93
CA GLU A 155 -1.78 2.45 -22.92
C GLU A 155 -0.85 3.47 -23.60
N LYS A 156 -1.30 4.08 -24.71
CA LYS A 156 -0.55 5.14 -25.40
C LYS A 156 -0.41 6.38 -24.51
N ASN A 157 -1.50 6.91 -23.98
CA ASN A 157 -1.49 8.10 -23.13
C ASN A 157 -0.60 7.92 -21.91
N TYR A 158 -0.66 6.74 -21.27
CA TYR A 158 0.20 6.44 -20.13
C TYR A 158 1.68 6.34 -20.52
N LYS A 159 2.00 5.67 -21.63
CA LYS A 159 3.37 5.63 -22.16
C LYS A 159 3.91 7.02 -22.47
N ASP A 160 3.09 7.89 -23.06
CA ASP A 160 3.50 9.25 -23.40
C ASP A 160 3.69 10.12 -22.14
N HIS A 161 2.82 9.98 -21.13
CA HIS A 161 3.03 10.60 -19.81
C HIS A 161 4.36 10.14 -19.17
N THR A 162 4.63 8.83 -19.09
CA THR A 162 5.89 8.35 -18.47
C THR A 162 7.14 8.87 -19.19
N LYS A 163 7.08 9.06 -20.53
CA LYS A 163 8.14 9.70 -21.30
C LYS A 163 8.28 11.18 -20.96
N ARG A 164 7.18 11.93 -20.94
CA ARG A 164 7.19 13.36 -20.58
C ARG A 164 7.78 13.55 -19.18
N THR A 165 7.27 12.85 -18.18
CA THR A 165 7.82 12.81 -16.81
C THR A 165 9.32 12.49 -16.79
N SER A 166 9.78 11.49 -17.55
CA SER A 166 11.22 11.17 -17.57
C SER A 166 12.08 12.28 -18.19
N ASN A 167 11.53 13.02 -19.16
CA ASN A 167 12.19 14.09 -19.89
C ASN A 167 12.07 15.47 -19.20
N SER A 168 11.19 15.62 -18.22
CA SER A 168 11.04 16.85 -17.43
C SER A 168 12.36 17.31 -16.80
N PRO A 169 12.54 18.61 -16.50
CA PRO A 169 13.77 19.09 -15.88
C PRO A 169 13.98 18.53 -14.47
N ASN A 170 15.24 18.48 -14.03
CA ASN A 170 15.56 18.28 -12.62
C ASN A 170 15.42 19.62 -11.89
N ILE A 171 14.88 19.58 -10.68
CA ILE A 171 14.68 20.76 -9.83
C ILE A 171 15.37 20.57 -8.49
N ASP A 172 15.85 21.68 -7.93
CA ASP A 172 16.48 21.73 -6.61
C ASP A 172 15.45 21.55 -5.48
N GLN A 173 15.93 21.51 -4.24
CA GLN A 173 15.06 21.26 -3.08
C GLN A 173 14.03 22.35 -2.86
N LYS A 174 14.43 23.62 -3.06
CA LYS A 174 13.54 24.75 -2.83
C LYS A 174 12.38 24.76 -3.83
N SER A 175 12.65 24.64 -5.13
CA SER A 175 11.59 24.58 -6.13
C SER A 175 10.71 23.33 -5.98
N TYR A 176 11.26 22.22 -5.50
CA TYR A 176 10.46 21.03 -5.19
C TYR A 176 9.43 21.30 -4.07
N GLU A 177 9.85 21.94 -2.98
CA GLU A 177 8.94 22.29 -1.87
C GLU A 177 7.87 23.29 -2.31
N GLU A 178 8.26 24.32 -3.06
CA GLU A 178 7.35 25.33 -3.62
C GLU A 178 6.27 24.69 -4.54
N LEU A 179 6.67 23.79 -5.45
CA LEU A 179 5.72 23.10 -6.32
C LEU A 179 4.82 22.14 -5.54
N LYS A 180 5.34 21.47 -4.52
CA LYS A 180 4.59 20.50 -3.72
C LYS A 180 3.45 21.14 -2.93
N GLU A 181 3.59 22.40 -2.50
CA GLU A 181 2.57 23.12 -1.73
C GLU A 181 1.46 23.71 -2.61
N ARG A 182 1.73 23.95 -3.90
CA ARG A 182 0.76 24.51 -4.85
C ARG A 182 -0.32 23.49 -5.21
N LYS A 183 -1.56 23.98 -5.34
CA LYS A 183 -2.75 23.15 -5.68
C LYS A 183 -3.19 23.26 -7.14
N ASP A 184 -2.63 24.22 -7.85
CA ASP A 184 -2.95 24.66 -9.20
C ASP A 184 -1.73 24.46 -10.13
N LEU A 185 -1.22 23.23 -10.17
CA LEU A 185 -0.11 22.85 -11.03
C LEU A 185 -0.60 22.62 -12.47
N SER A 186 0.20 23.03 -13.44
CA SER A 186 0.03 22.60 -14.84
C SER A 186 0.50 21.14 -15.01
N ASP A 187 0.07 20.47 -16.08
CA ASP A 187 0.53 19.11 -16.41
C ASP A 187 2.08 19.00 -16.44
N GLU A 188 2.76 20.02 -16.96
CA GLU A 188 4.23 20.06 -17.05
C GLU A 188 4.88 20.20 -15.67
N GLU A 189 4.26 20.98 -14.78
CA GLU A 189 4.70 21.14 -13.40
C GLU A 189 4.44 19.87 -12.59
N GLU A 190 3.31 19.19 -12.79
CA GLU A 190 3.01 17.88 -12.18
C GLU A 190 4.04 16.82 -12.61
N GLU A 191 4.38 16.78 -13.91
CA GLU A 191 5.39 15.86 -14.44
C GLU A 191 6.79 16.16 -13.89
N THR A 192 7.12 17.43 -13.74
CA THR A 192 8.38 17.87 -13.12
C THR A 192 8.44 17.51 -11.63
N LEU A 193 7.36 17.79 -10.88
CA LEU A 193 7.22 17.41 -9.48
C LEU A 193 7.38 15.89 -9.31
N LYS A 194 6.73 15.10 -10.16
CA LYS A 194 6.80 13.65 -10.13
C LYS A 194 8.21 13.12 -10.43
N LYS A 195 8.90 13.67 -11.42
CA LYS A 195 10.31 13.32 -11.68
C LYS A 195 11.18 13.65 -10.47
N ALA A 196 10.94 14.81 -9.85
CA ALA A 196 11.66 15.28 -8.68
C ALA A 196 11.46 14.36 -7.46
N GLU A 197 10.24 13.84 -7.24
CA GLU A 197 9.94 12.84 -6.22
C GLU A 197 10.69 11.53 -6.48
N ILE A 198 10.55 10.97 -7.69
CA ILE A 198 11.20 9.71 -8.08
C ILE A 198 12.73 9.82 -7.94
N SER A 199 13.29 10.94 -8.41
CA SER A 199 14.73 11.21 -8.33
C SER A 199 15.24 11.17 -6.89
N ARG A 200 14.53 11.82 -5.97
CA ARG A 200 14.86 11.84 -4.53
C ARG A 200 14.67 10.47 -3.88
N CYS A 201 13.57 9.78 -4.17
CA CYS A 201 13.31 8.46 -3.58
C CYS A 201 14.37 7.42 -3.95
N TYR A 202 14.80 7.40 -5.22
CA TYR A 202 15.76 6.42 -5.74
C TYR A 202 17.19 6.96 -5.85
N LEU A 203 17.44 8.20 -5.40
CA LEU A 203 18.73 8.91 -5.49
C LEU A 203 19.31 8.89 -6.92
N THR A 204 18.52 9.24 -7.95
CA THR A 204 18.96 9.37 -9.36
C THR A 204 18.39 10.59 -10.03
N GLU A 205 19.25 11.33 -10.71
CA GLU A 205 18.81 12.29 -11.73
C GLU A 205 18.32 11.61 -13.02
N LYS A 206 18.78 10.38 -13.29
CA LYS A 206 18.42 9.60 -14.49
C LYS A 206 17.15 8.79 -14.24
N VAL A 207 16.00 9.44 -14.30
CA VAL A 207 14.69 8.80 -14.24
C VAL A 207 14.30 8.27 -15.62
N SER A 208 14.00 6.97 -15.74
CA SER A 208 13.51 6.36 -16.99
C SER A 208 11.99 6.18 -16.98
N PRO A 209 11.32 6.08 -18.15
CA PRO A 209 9.88 5.82 -18.21
C PRO A 209 9.46 4.55 -17.45
N GLN A 210 10.28 3.50 -17.50
CA GLN A 210 10.03 2.26 -16.76
C GLN A 210 10.12 2.46 -15.24
N MET A 211 10.98 3.38 -14.77
CA MET A 211 11.07 3.71 -13.35
C MET A 211 9.83 4.47 -12.88
N VAL A 212 9.29 5.38 -13.71
CA VAL A 212 8.00 6.06 -13.45
C VAL A 212 6.88 5.02 -13.32
N GLU A 213 6.78 4.09 -14.28
CA GLU A 213 5.77 3.05 -14.26
C GLU A 213 5.84 2.16 -13.00
N LYS A 214 7.05 1.75 -12.62
CA LYS A 214 7.23 0.97 -11.39
C LYS A 214 6.87 1.78 -10.15
N HIS A 215 7.30 3.04 -10.08
CA HIS A 215 6.99 3.92 -8.95
C HIS A 215 5.48 4.05 -8.75
N ASP A 216 4.72 4.30 -9.81
CA ASP A 216 3.25 4.39 -9.79
C ASP A 216 2.58 3.10 -9.29
N LYS A 217 3.21 1.95 -9.53
CA LYS A 217 2.76 0.63 -9.08
C LYS A 217 3.21 0.30 -7.66
N GLY A 218 3.71 1.27 -6.89
CA GLY A 218 4.09 1.11 -5.49
C GLY A 218 5.43 0.40 -5.29
N TRP A 219 6.39 0.62 -6.19
CA TRP A 219 7.70 -0.04 -6.12
C TRP A 219 8.58 0.41 -4.94
N LEU A 220 8.49 1.68 -4.55
CA LEU A 220 9.29 2.23 -3.43
C LEU A 220 9.17 1.43 -2.12
N PRO A 221 7.97 1.21 -1.55
CA PRO A 221 7.85 0.46 -0.29
C PRO A 221 8.34 -0.98 -0.42
N LYS A 222 8.18 -1.62 -1.59
CA LYS A 222 8.69 -2.98 -1.84
C LYS A 222 10.21 -3.03 -1.81
N LEU A 223 10.87 -2.06 -2.45
CA LEU A 223 12.32 -1.93 -2.43
C LEU A 223 12.87 -1.59 -1.05
N GLN A 224 12.21 -0.69 -0.31
CA GLN A 224 12.63 -0.37 1.07
C GLN A 224 12.59 -1.61 1.95
N LEU A 225 11.51 -2.40 1.88
CA LEU A 225 11.39 -3.63 2.64
C LEU A 225 12.50 -4.63 2.28
N LEU A 226 12.77 -4.83 0.99
CA LEU A 226 13.85 -5.72 0.54
C LEU A 226 15.25 -5.21 0.92
N TYR A 227 15.50 -3.90 0.83
CA TYR A 227 16.76 -3.29 1.20
C TYR A 227 17.10 -3.53 2.68
N TYR A 228 16.18 -3.19 3.59
CA TYR A 228 16.38 -3.40 5.02
C TYR A 228 16.33 -4.86 5.47
N LEU A 229 15.76 -5.75 4.65
CA LEU A 229 15.84 -7.20 4.85
C LEU A 229 17.21 -7.79 4.43
N THR A 230 17.98 -7.06 3.63
CA THR A 230 19.22 -7.54 3.02
C THR A 230 20.38 -6.60 3.33
N VAL A 231 20.86 -5.85 2.33
CA VAL A 231 22.10 -5.08 2.43
C VAL A 231 22.03 -3.87 3.37
N GLY A 232 20.82 -3.41 3.70
CA GLY A 232 20.58 -2.25 4.56
C GLY A 232 20.25 -2.58 6.02
N GLU A 233 20.30 -3.85 6.43
CA GLU A 233 19.86 -4.31 7.77
C GLU A 233 20.52 -3.50 8.90
N ALA A 234 21.84 -3.25 8.80
CA ALA A 234 22.60 -2.51 9.80
C ALA A 234 22.07 -1.08 10.05
N HIS A 235 21.41 -0.48 9.05
CA HIS A 235 20.88 0.89 9.11
C HIS A 235 19.39 0.95 9.46
N LEU A 236 18.75 -0.21 9.71
CA LEU A 236 17.33 -0.26 10.09
C LEU A 236 17.07 0.49 11.40
N LYS A 237 17.96 0.34 12.39
CA LYS A 237 17.83 0.99 13.70
C LYS A 237 17.72 2.51 13.56
N ASP A 238 18.63 3.12 12.79
CA ASP A 238 18.69 4.59 12.64
C ASP A 238 17.50 5.10 11.83
N LYS A 239 17.02 4.34 10.84
CA LYS A 239 15.77 4.65 10.15
C LYS A 239 14.58 4.64 11.11
N GLU A 240 14.41 3.58 11.88
CA GLU A 240 13.27 3.43 12.79
C GLU A 240 13.31 4.48 13.91
N LYS A 241 14.50 4.83 14.40
CA LYS A 241 14.70 5.94 15.33
C LYS A 241 14.27 7.28 14.72
N ARG A 242 14.75 7.62 13.52
CA ARG A 242 14.33 8.86 12.82
C ARG A 242 12.83 8.91 12.57
N ASN A 243 12.22 7.79 12.16
CA ASN A 243 10.77 7.70 11.98
C ASN A 243 10.03 7.96 13.30
N LEU A 244 10.47 7.37 14.42
CA LEU A 244 9.87 7.58 15.73
C LEU A 244 10.00 9.04 16.18
N THR A 245 11.17 9.64 16.03
CA THR A 245 11.41 11.05 16.35
C THR A 245 10.49 11.96 15.53
N GLN A 246 10.38 11.73 14.22
CA GLN A 246 9.50 12.51 13.35
C GLN A 246 8.02 12.41 13.78
N LEU A 247 7.55 11.22 14.18
CA LEU A 247 6.19 11.07 14.70
C LEU A 247 5.98 11.84 16.00
N LYS A 248 6.97 11.84 16.89
CA LYS A 248 6.92 12.62 18.14
C LYS A 248 6.91 14.13 17.86
N GLU A 249 7.73 14.61 16.93
CA GLU A 249 7.77 16.02 16.53
C GLU A 249 6.48 16.50 15.86
N GLN A 250 5.78 15.62 15.14
CA GLN A 250 4.48 15.89 14.53
C GLN A 250 3.32 15.86 15.52
N SER A 251 3.56 15.41 16.75
CA SER A 251 2.54 15.33 17.80
C SER A 251 2.65 16.53 18.73
N ASP A 252 1.51 17.12 19.10
CA ASP A 252 1.49 18.36 19.89
C ASP A 252 2.17 18.22 21.27
N ASN A 253 2.07 17.03 21.88
CA ASN A 253 2.54 16.75 23.24
C ASN A 253 3.56 15.60 23.32
N GLY A 254 4.09 15.11 22.19
CA GLY A 254 4.97 13.94 22.14
C GLY A 254 4.25 12.58 22.26
N GLU A 255 2.93 12.58 22.52
CA GLU A 255 2.11 11.38 22.58
C GLU A 255 1.84 10.84 21.17
N LEU A 256 1.78 9.52 21.00
CA LEU A 256 1.63 8.90 19.69
C LEU A 256 0.20 8.36 19.48
N PHE A 257 -0.25 8.37 18.23
CA PHE A 257 -1.51 7.74 17.83
C PHE A 257 -1.23 6.33 17.26
N LYS A 258 -1.86 5.29 17.82
CA LYS A 258 -1.53 3.88 17.48
C LYS A 258 -1.63 3.58 15.98
N PRO A 259 -2.68 4.03 15.26
CA PRO A 259 -2.77 3.85 13.81
C PRO A 259 -1.60 4.42 13.00
N ASP A 260 -0.97 5.50 13.46
CA ASP A 260 0.13 6.14 12.73
C ASP A 260 1.45 5.38 12.90
N ILE A 261 1.72 4.89 14.11
CA ILE A 261 2.84 3.94 14.37
C ILE A 261 2.71 2.68 13.50
N CYS A 262 1.48 2.15 13.37
CA CYS A 262 1.23 0.93 12.60
C CYS A 262 1.52 1.08 11.10
N LYS A 263 1.49 2.31 10.57
CA LYS A 263 1.71 2.60 9.14
C LYS A 263 3.14 2.99 8.79
N SER A 264 3.86 3.58 9.74
CA SER A 264 5.11 4.31 9.52
C SER A 264 6.36 3.45 9.65
N THR A 265 6.24 2.26 10.22
CA THR A 265 7.37 1.43 10.63
C THR A 265 7.48 0.15 9.81
N LEU A 266 8.72 -0.27 9.51
CA LEU A 266 9.01 -1.51 8.77
C LEU A 266 9.40 -2.64 9.72
N GLY A 267 9.83 -2.33 10.94
CA GLY A 267 10.36 -3.28 11.92
C GLY A 267 9.50 -4.54 12.09
N THR A 268 8.18 -4.40 12.27
CA THR A 268 7.30 -5.57 12.40
C THR A 268 7.27 -6.43 11.12
N GLN A 269 7.20 -5.80 9.94
CA GLN A 269 7.20 -6.56 8.69
C GLN A 269 8.51 -7.33 8.50
N LEU A 270 9.66 -6.68 8.74
CA LEU A 270 10.98 -7.29 8.63
C LEU A 270 11.18 -8.42 9.64
N PHE A 271 10.75 -8.21 10.89
CA PHE A 271 10.77 -9.27 11.91
C PHE A 271 9.95 -10.48 11.47
N PHE A 272 8.73 -10.28 10.97
CA PHE A 272 7.90 -11.38 10.49
C PHE A 272 8.50 -12.07 9.26
N LEU A 273 9.09 -11.35 8.31
CA LEU A 273 9.74 -11.97 7.15
C LEU A 273 10.89 -12.90 7.57
N ASN A 274 11.69 -12.49 8.57
CA ASN A 274 12.72 -13.34 9.17
C ASN A 274 12.11 -14.54 9.91
N TYR A 275 11.14 -14.30 10.79
CA TYR A 275 10.51 -15.35 11.60
C TYR A 275 9.78 -16.42 10.77
N LEU A 276 9.18 -16.00 9.66
CA LEU A 276 8.51 -16.86 8.68
C LEU A 276 9.48 -17.50 7.69
N ASP A 277 10.79 -17.32 7.86
CA ASP A 277 11.82 -17.92 7.03
C ASP A 277 11.66 -17.56 5.54
N ILE A 278 11.27 -16.31 5.24
CA ILE A 278 11.08 -15.86 3.85
C ILE A 278 12.43 -15.71 3.13
N LEU A 279 13.52 -15.53 3.88
CA LEU A 279 14.87 -15.42 3.30
C LEU A 279 15.31 -16.69 2.56
N GLN A 280 14.76 -17.86 2.89
CA GLN A 280 15.04 -19.10 2.15
C GLN A 280 14.80 -18.94 0.64
N PHE A 281 13.81 -18.13 0.26
CA PHE A 281 13.45 -17.89 -1.14
C PHE A 281 14.38 -16.92 -1.88
N LEU A 282 15.34 -16.30 -1.20
CA LEU A 282 16.24 -15.29 -1.77
C LEU A 282 17.56 -15.89 -2.29
N ASP A 283 17.72 -17.21 -2.22
CA ASP A 283 18.84 -17.92 -2.86
C ASP A 283 18.48 -18.31 -4.30
N PRO A 284 19.13 -17.76 -5.34
CA PRO A 284 18.88 -18.11 -6.74
C PRO A 284 19.11 -19.60 -7.07
N ASN A 285 19.92 -20.29 -6.27
CA ASN A 285 20.27 -21.69 -6.48
C ASN A 285 19.32 -22.66 -5.76
N ALA A 286 18.47 -22.15 -4.87
CA ALA A 286 17.50 -22.97 -4.16
C ALA A 286 16.36 -23.41 -5.09
N GLU A 287 15.92 -24.66 -4.90
CA GLU A 287 14.80 -25.26 -5.62
C GLU A 287 13.63 -25.54 -4.68
N PHE A 288 12.43 -25.15 -5.11
CA PHE A 288 11.19 -25.28 -4.36
C PHE A 288 10.16 -26.08 -5.13
N ASP A 289 9.49 -26.98 -4.42
CA ASP A 289 8.34 -27.69 -4.91
C ASP A 289 7.27 -27.77 -3.81
N LYS A 290 6.18 -28.48 -4.10
CA LYS A 290 5.06 -28.63 -3.16
C LYS A 290 5.50 -29.33 -1.87
N ASP A 291 6.31 -30.36 -1.98
CA ASP A 291 6.69 -31.21 -0.86
C ASP A 291 7.81 -30.55 -0.04
N SER A 292 8.76 -29.87 -0.70
CA SER A 292 9.84 -29.14 0.00
C SER A 292 9.32 -28.02 0.90
N LEU A 293 8.22 -27.35 0.50
CA LEU A 293 7.61 -26.28 1.27
C LEU A 293 6.48 -26.72 2.21
N GLN A 294 6.19 -28.02 2.32
CA GLN A 294 5.07 -28.50 3.12
C GLN A 294 5.19 -28.09 4.59
N LYS A 295 6.35 -28.35 5.22
CA LYS A 295 6.59 -28.02 6.63
C LYS A 295 6.51 -26.52 6.90
N TRP A 296 7.08 -25.72 6.01
CA TRP A 296 6.98 -24.25 6.07
C TRP A 296 5.52 -23.81 5.99
N TYR A 297 4.76 -24.38 5.06
CA TYR A 297 3.35 -24.05 4.87
C TYR A 297 2.47 -24.41 6.08
N GLU A 298 2.72 -25.56 6.70
CA GLU A 298 2.02 -25.99 7.92
C GLU A 298 2.26 -25.02 9.08
N LYS A 299 3.51 -24.56 9.27
CA LYS A 299 3.88 -23.57 10.30
C LYS A 299 3.11 -22.25 10.13
N ILE A 300 3.01 -21.75 8.90
CA ILE A 300 2.37 -20.45 8.64
C ILE A 300 0.85 -20.53 8.54
N SER A 301 0.28 -21.74 8.39
CA SER A 301 -1.15 -21.96 8.20
C SER A 301 -1.94 -22.10 9.50
N THR A 302 -1.31 -21.96 10.67
CA THR A 302 -2.03 -21.97 11.96
C THR A 302 -2.99 -20.77 12.07
N PRO A 303 -4.15 -20.90 12.74
CA PRO A 303 -5.11 -19.80 12.85
C PRO A 303 -4.52 -18.50 13.40
N VAL A 304 -3.65 -18.62 14.41
CA VAL A 304 -2.93 -17.48 15.01
C VAL A 304 -2.03 -16.81 13.98
N MET A 305 -1.22 -17.59 13.26
CA MET A 305 -0.28 -17.05 12.28
C MET A 305 -1.00 -16.42 11.09
N LYS A 306 -2.07 -17.05 10.59
CA LYS A 306 -2.91 -16.45 9.54
C LYS A 306 -3.47 -15.09 9.93
N SER A 307 -3.95 -14.97 11.18
CA SER A 307 -4.43 -13.69 11.70
C SER A 307 -3.33 -12.64 11.78
N GLN A 308 -2.13 -13.02 12.22
CA GLN A 308 -0.99 -12.11 12.31
C GLN A 308 -0.49 -11.66 10.93
N ILE A 309 -0.38 -12.59 9.98
CA ILE A 309 -0.02 -12.30 8.58
C ILE A 309 -1.01 -11.32 7.96
N LYS A 310 -2.32 -11.51 8.18
CA LYS A 310 -3.34 -10.56 7.72
C LYS A 310 -3.11 -9.16 8.30
N THR A 311 -2.86 -9.06 9.61
CA THR A 311 -2.64 -7.79 10.28
C THR A 311 -1.37 -7.08 9.79
N VAL A 312 -0.28 -7.81 9.56
CA VAL A 312 1.04 -7.23 9.23
C VAL A 312 1.22 -6.96 7.73
N PHE A 313 0.73 -7.85 6.86
CA PHE A 313 0.95 -7.77 5.41
C PHE A 313 -0.30 -7.43 4.60
N GLY A 314 -1.48 -7.47 5.22
CA GLY A 314 -2.75 -7.09 4.60
C GLY A 314 -3.34 -8.13 3.64
N PHE A 315 -2.83 -9.38 3.63
CA PHE A 315 -3.39 -10.47 2.82
C PHE A 315 -3.75 -11.69 3.67
N TRP A 316 -4.75 -12.45 3.22
CA TRP A 316 -5.24 -13.65 3.87
C TRP A 316 -4.58 -14.92 3.30
N ILE A 317 -4.50 -15.99 4.10
CA ILE A 317 -4.16 -17.35 3.63
C ILE A 317 -5.40 -18.23 3.70
N GLY A 318 -6.01 -18.46 2.54
CA GLY A 318 -7.20 -19.27 2.36
C GLY A 318 -6.93 -20.76 2.48
N GLU A 319 -7.99 -21.55 2.59
CA GLU A 319 -7.90 -23.01 2.68
C GLU A 319 -7.43 -23.66 1.38
N ARG A 320 -7.72 -23.02 0.24
CA ARG A 320 -7.35 -23.49 -1.10
C ARG A 320 -5.97 -22.99 -1.56
N ASP A 321 -5.29 -22.21 -0.73
CA ASP A 321 -3.96 -21.72 -1.07
C ASP A 321 -2.94 -22.85 -1.03
N THR A 322 -1.94 -22.74 -1.91
CA THR A 322 -0.77 -23.61 -1.94
C THR A 322 0.42 -22.92 -1.30
N ALA A 323 1.41 -23.69 -0.85
CA ALA A 323 2.67 -23.14 -0.33
C ALA A 323 3.31 -22.16 -1.30
N ILE A 324 3.43 -22.54 -2.59
CA ILE A 324 3.99 -21.68 -3.63
C ILE A 324 3.17 -20.40 -3.81
N SER A 325 1.83 -20.46 -3.84
CA SER A 325 1.02 -19.24 -3.99
C SER A 325 1.15 -18.30 -2.79
N VAL A 326 1.33 -18.83 -1.57
CA VAL A 326 1.56 -17.99 -0.39
C VAL A 326 2.98 -17.39 -0.42
N ALA A 327 3.99 -18.17 -0.81
CA ALA A 327 5.35 -17.66 -0.99
C ALA A 327 5.38 -16.51 -2.02
N GLN A 328 4.68 -16.66 -3.15
CA GLN A 328 4.55 -15.60 -4.15
C GLN A 328 3.91 -14.32 -3.59
N ARG A 329 2.92 -14.41 -2.67
CA ARG A 329 2.34 -13.21 -2.03
C ARG A 329 3.33 -12.48 -1.13
N PHE A 330 4.17 -13.22 -0.40
CA PHE A 330 5.25 -12.61 0.39
C PHE A 330 6.30 -11.98 -0.52
N LEU A 331 6.73 -12.68 -1.56
CA LEU A 331 7.74 -12.19 -2.50
C LEU A 331 7.24 -10.97 -3.30
N ASP A 332 5.95 -10.89 -3.62
CA ASP A 332 5.38 -9.70 -4.26
C ASP A 332 5.54 -8.44 -3.39
N LYS A 333 5.53 -8.56 -2.06
CA LYS A 333 5.82 -7.45 -1.13
C LYS A 333 7.28 -6.97 -1.21
N LEU A 334 8.16 -7.74 -1.85
CA LEU A 334 9.58 -7.45 -2.04
C LEU A 334 9.94 -7.17 -3.51
N ASP A 335 8.94 -7.04 -4.40
CA ASP A 335 9.16 -6.95 -5.86
C ASP A 335 9.90 -8.20 -6.41
N LEU A 336 9.56 -9.37 -5.87
CA LEU A 336 10.17 -10.66 -6.20
C LEU A 336 9.11 -11.69 -6.53
N GLY A 337 9.55 -12.80 -7.12
CA GLY A 337 8.72 -13.97 -7.34
C GLY A 337 9.54 -15.20 -7.68
N LEU A 338 9.07 -16.37 -7.24
CA LEU A 338 9.71 -17.64 -7.60
C LEU A 338 9.56 -17.86 -9.11
N ILE A 339 10.64 -18.30 -9.75
CA ILE A 339 10.68 -18.50 -11.20
C ILE A 339 10.40 -19.96 -11.49
N PHE A 340 9.40 -20.25 -12.34
CA PHE A 340 9.20 -21.61 -12.82
C PHE A 340 10.42 -22.04 -13.63
N ASP A 341 11.04 -23.15 -13.24
CA ASP A 341 12.23 -23.68 -13.91
C ASP A 341 11.87 -24.85 -14.82
N ARG A 342 11.33 -25.94 -14.24
CA ARG A 342 11.05 -27.16 -15.00
C ARG A 342 9.96 -28.02 -14.39
N ARG A 343 9.57 -29.07 -15.13
CA ARG A 343 8.80 -30.19 -14.61
C ARG A 343 9.70 -31.42 -14.52
N GLU A 344 9.61 -32.12 -13.40
CA GLU A 344 10.41 -33.30 -13.12
C GLU A 344 9.50 -34.44 -12.66
N ARG A 345 9.81 -35.69 -13.03
CA ARG A 345 9.10 -36.85 -12.48
C ARG A 345 9.80 -37.30 -11.20
N ARG A 346 9.13 -37.13 -10.06
CA ARG A 346 9.56 -37.68 -8.76
C ARG A 346 8.55 -38.70 -8.28
N LYS A 347 9.02 -39.91 -7.93
CA LYS A 347 8.19 -41.02 -7.44
C LYS A 347 6.93 -41.28 -8.30
N GLY A 348 7.09 -41.26 -9.62
CA GLY A 348 6.01 -41.52 -10.59
C GLY A 348 5.02 -40.36 -10.83
N LYS A 349 5.13 -39.24 -10.11
CA LYS A 349 4.28 -38.05 -10.29
C LYS A 349 5.08 -36.92 -10.95
N GLN A 350 4.43 -36.13 -11.80
CA GLN A 350 5.02 -34.88 -12.31
C GLN A 350 4.93 -33.79 -11.24
N VAL A 351 6.06 -33.18 -10.94
CA VAL A 351 6.21 -32.08 -9.97
C VAL A 351 6.77 -30.86 -10.70
N ARG A 352 6.29 -29.67 -10.32
CA ARG A 352 6.83 -28.39 -10.82
C ARG A 352 7.92 -27.92 -9.86
N ILE A 353 9.08 -27.58 -10.41
CA ILE A 353 10.21 -27.03 -9.67
C ILE A 353 10.30 -25.53 -9.94
N TYR A 354 10.47 -24.76 -8.87
CA TYR A 354 10.62 -23.31 -8.89
C TYR A 354 11.99 -22.94 -8.34
N LYS A 355 12.67 -21.97 -8.94
CA LYS A 355 13.92 -21.41 -8.43
C LYS A 355 13.66 -20.22 -7.52
N GLY A 356 14.54 -20.07 -6.53
CA GLY A 356 14.59 -18.88 -5.69
C GLY A 356 14.96 -17.63 -6.46
N CYS A 357 14.87 -16.50 -5.77
CA CYS A 357 14.91 -15.17 -6.36
C CYS A 357 16.31 -14.58 -6.37
N ASN A 358 16.71 -13.95 -7.48
CA ASN A 358 17.86 -13.06 -7.47
C ASN A 358 17.45 -11.69 -6.90
N VAL A 359 18.01 -11.32 -5.74
CA VAL A 359 17.82 -10.01 -5.10
C VAL A 359 18.51 -8.89 -5.89
N ASN A 360 19.70 -9.16 -6.44
CA ASN A 360 20.59 -8.18 -7.04
C ASN A 360 20.46 -8.14 -8.57
N SER A 361 19.24 -7.94 -9.08
CA SER A 361 19.08 -7.52 -10.48
C SER A 361 19.78 -6.18 -10.69
N GLU A 362 20.40 -5.95 -11.85
CA GLU A 362 21.20 -4.74 -12.15
C GLU A 362 20.51 -3.43 -11.74
N GLN A 363 19.21 -3.28 -12.02
CA GLN A 363 18.46 -2.08 -11.67
C GLN A 363 18.33 -1.87 -10.15
N ARG A 364 18.01 -2.94 -9.39
CA ARG A 364 17.86 -2.88 -7.93
C ARG A 364 19.20 -2.74 -7.22
N GLY A 365 20.22 -3.46 -7.68
CA GLY A 365 21.58 -3.37 -7.14
C GLY A 365 22.10 -1.93 -7.15
N LYS A 366 21.96 -1.24 -8.29
CA LYS A 366 22.35 0.19 -8.40
C LYS A 366 21.57 1.10 -7.46
N ILE A 367 20.30 0.81 -7.16
CA ILE A 367 19.50 1.61 -6.21
C ILE A 367 19.98 1.34 -4.79
N PHE A 368 20.17 0.06 -4.43
CA PHE A 368 20.64 -0.34 -3.11
C PHE A 368 22.05 0.18 -2.81
N GLU A 369 22.96 0.17 -3.77
CA GLU A 369 24.28 0.79 -3.62
C GLU A 369 24.19 2.28 -3.28
N ARG A 370 23.26 3.01 -3.90
CA ARG A 370 23.07 4.45 -3.63
C ARG A 370 22.45 4.69 -2.26
N TRP A 371 21.47 3.89 -1.87
CA TRP A 371 20.87 3.97 -0.53
C TRP A 371 21.87 3.59 0.56
N LEU A 372 22.70 2.56 0.32
CA LEU A 372 23.73 2.14 1.25
C LEU A 372 24.76 3.25 1.46
N LYS A 373 25.29 3.85 0.38
CA LYS A 373 26.21 5.00 0.49
C LYS A 373 25.62 6.18 1.26
N ARG A 374 24.32 6.47 1.06
CA ARG A 374 23.61 7.52 1.82
C ARG A 374 23.58 7.16 3.31
N ASP A 375 23.21 5.92 3.63
CA ASP A 375 23.05 5.50 5.02
C ASP A 375 24.40 5.39 5.74
N GLU A 376 25.45 4.92 5.07
CA GLU A 376 26.84 4.94 5.56
C GLU A 376 27.33 6.36 5.82
N ALA A 377 27.07 7.32 4.91
CA ALA A 377 27.46 8.71 5.10
C ALA A 377 26.74 9.37 6.29
N ASN A 378 25.43 9.10 6.46
CA ASN A 378 24.67 9.60 7.61
C ASN A 378 25.18 8.98 8.92
N PHE A 379 25.47 7.68 8.92
CA PHE A 379 26.01 6.98 10.09
C PHE A 379 27.35 7.56 10.56
N MET A 380 28.25 7.89 9.62
CA MET A 380 29.54 8.51 9.95
C MET A 380 29.40 9.93 10.49
N ASN A 381 28.43 10.70 9.99
CA ASN A 381 28.16 12.06 10.48
C ASN A 381 27.53 12.07 11.88
N GLU A 382 26.79 11.03 12.26
CA GLU A 382 26.22 10.89 13.62
C GLU A 382 27.26 10.37 14.64
N ALA A 383 28.33 9.73 14.17
CA ALA A 383 29.40 9.17 15.01
C ALA A 383 30.58 10.14 15.27
N ALA A 384 30.68 11.22 14.50
CA ALA A 384 31.66 12.30 14.64
C ALA A 384 31.08 13.45 15.48
#